data_AF-A0A6I3MPZ5-F1
#
_entry.id   AF-A0A6I3MPZ5-F1
#
_cell.length_a   1.000
_cell.length_b   1.000
_cell.length_c   1.000
_cell.angle_alpha   90.00
_cell.angle_beta   90.00
_cell.angle_gamma   90.00
#
_symmetry.space_group_name_H-M   'P 1'
#
loop_
_entity.id
_entity.type
_entity.pdbx_description
1 polymer ?
#
loop_
_entity_poly.entity_id
_entity_poly.type
_entity_poly.pdbx_seq_one_letter_code
_entity_poly.pdbx_strand_id
1 'polypeptide(L)'
;MRKQYLFIFLALIVAHTSQAQGKTTRIGYIDMEYILENVSDYKEAKSQLELKAQKWKQEIEAKKIEINTLKESLKAEKALLTKELIDERETEIKFLEDEMLGYQEKQFGANGNLMRQKQALAKPIQDQVFTAVQDIAEAKNYDFVFDKSSDLTMLFSNKRFDISDQVLRVLNRTDKREQLTKKQLKDQEVKENLENAIDENPAMADRQKALDDKKAAREKLIADRKLEQEAKKKEYEDRRNAIAAEREAKKSGTVSETAKTSSTTAKPAATGTTTGTTGTDSTAKPAAATGTETTTDPPVLTKAEERQKLYEERKKELEERRKKILEEREAAKKAKEAETQKPNTTNN
;
A
#
# COMPACT_ATOMS: atom_id res chain seq x y z
N MET A 1 -36.97 -9.25 58.62
CA MET A 1 -37.17 -8.13 57.67
C MET A 1 -36.13 -7.01 57.78
N ARG A 2 -35.84 -6.38 58.94
CA ARG A 2 -35.01 -5.14 58.98
C ARG A 2 -33.48 -5.29 58.72
N LYS A 3 -32.85 -6.41 59.09
CA LYS A 3 -31.38 -6.61 58.94
C LYS A 3 -30.95 -6.96 57.50
N GLN A 4 -31.85 -7.54 56.71
CA GLN A 4 -31.58 -7.92 55.31
C GLN A 4 -31.54 -6.70 54.39
N TYR A 5 -32.42 -5.71 54.61
CA TYR A 5 -32.37 -4.44 53.89
C TYR A 5 -31.09 -3.65 54.20
N LEU A 6 -30.58 -3.74 55.43
CA LEU A 6 -29.32 -3.09 55.81
C LEU A 6 -28.11 -3.72 55.10
N PHE A 7 -28.11 -5.04 54.92
CA PHE A 7 -27.09 -5.73 54.10
C PHE A 7 -27.16 -5.37 52.61
N ILE A 8 -28.38 -5.26 52.05
CA ILE A 8 -28.58 -4.85 50.65
C ILE A 8 -28.16 -3.38 50.43
N PHE A 9 -28.48 -2.50 51.38
CA PHE A 9 -28.06 -1.10 51.34
C PHE A 9 -26.54 -0.94 51.46
N LEU A 10 -25.91 -1.71 52.35
CA LEU A 10 -24.45 -1.72 52.50
C LEU A 10 -23.77 -2.29 51.24
N ALA A 11 -24.31 -3.34 50.63
CA ALA A 11 -23.81 -3.90 49.37
C ALA A 11 -23.94 -2.91 48.20
N LEU A 12 -25.04 -2.14 48.15
CA LEU A 12 -25.24 -1.07 47.17
C LEU A 12 -24.23 0.06 47.34
N ILE A 13 -23.91 0.46 48.58
CA ILE A 13 -22.88 1.48 48.85
C ILE A 13 -21.49 1.00 48.42
N VAL A 14 -21.13 -0.23 48.78
CA VAL A 14 -19.83 -0.82 48.37
C VAL A 14 -19.73 -0.91 46.84
N ALA A 15 -20.80 -1.34 46.16
CA ALA A 15 -20.85 -1.38 44.69
C ALA A 15 -20.73 0.01 44.04
N HIS A 16 -21.26 1.07 44.67
CA HIS A 16 -21.09 2.44 44.20
C HIS A 16 -19.66 2.96 44.42
N THR A 17 -18.99 2.56 45.51
CA THR A 17 -17.59 2.97 45.76
C THR A 17 -16.57 2.31 44.82
N SER A 18 -16.88 1.14 44.25
CA SER A 18 -16.01 0.45 43.28
C SER A 18 -15.94 1.15 41.91
N GLN A 19 -16.95 1.93 41.53
CA GLN A 19 -16.96 2.70 40.28
C GLN A 19 -16.12 3.99 40.37
N ALA A 20 -15.74 4.43 41.58
CA ALA A 20 -14.96 5.65 41.79
C ALA A 20 -13.43 5.42 41.71
N GLN A 21 -12.98 4.16 41.73
CA GLN A 21 -11.56 3.79 41.66
C GLN A 21 -11.21 3.33 40.23
N GLY A 22 -11.03 4.24 39.28
CA GLY A 22 -10.68 3.79 37.93
C GLY A 22 -10.45 4.80 36.81
N LYS A 23 -10.36 6.10 37.08
CA LYS A 23 -9.83 7.02 36.06
C LYS A 23 -8.31 6.97 36.09
N THR A 24 -7.76 5.90 35.52
CA THR A 24 -6.34 5.84 35.19
C THR A 24 -6.07 6.92 34.15
N THR A 25 -5.34 7.96 34.54
CA THR A 25 -4.92 9.03 33.64
C THR A 25 -4.17 8.43 32.45
N ARG A 26 -4.66 8.69 31.25
CA ARG A 26 -4.01 8.22 30.02
C ARG A 26 -2.97 9.25 29.60
N ILE A 27 -1.72 8.84 29.68
CA ILE A 27 -0.58 9.68 29.31
C ILE A 27 0.03 9.13 28.02
N GLY A 28 0.21 10.01 27.04
CA GLY A 28 0.98 9.75 25.83
C GLY A 28 2.26 10.60 25.81
N TYR A 29 3.21 10.24 24.95
CA TYR A 29 4.31 11.11 24.61
C TYR A 29 4.61 11.08 23.11
N ILE A 30 5.20 12.15 22.63
CA ILE A 30 5.73 12.29 21.27
C ILE A 30 7.21 12.66 21.32
N ASP A 31 7.91 12.42 20.21
CA ASP A 31 9.26 12.91 19.97
C ASP A 31 9.21 13.87 18.78
N MET A 32 9.17 15.17 19.05
CA MET A 32 9.02 16.18 17.99
C MET A 32 10.23 16.18 17.04
N GLU A 33 11.45 16.04 17.56
CA GLU A 33 12.65 15.98 16.71
C GLU A 33 12.56 14.79 15.75
N TYR A 34 12.19 13.61 16.25
CA TYR A 34 11.97 12.43 15.41
C TYR A 34 10.91 12.69 14.33
N ILE A 35 9.79 13.32 14.68
CA ILE A 35 8.73 13.62 13.70
C ILE A 35 9.26 14.59 12.63
N LEU A 36 9.90 15.69 13.03
CA LEU A 36 10.46 16.68 12.12
C LEU A 36 11.47 16.05 11.16
N GLU A 37 12.40 15.23 11.65
CA GLU A 37 13.42 14.58 10.81
C GLU A 37 12.86 13.61 9.76
N ASN A 38 11.65 13.07 10.00
CA ASN A 38 11.00 12.13 9.11
C ASN A 38 9.96 12.79 8.17
N VAL A 39 9.67 14.08 8.33
CA VAL A 39 8.86 14.84 7.37
C VAL A 39 9.74 15.26 6.19
N SER A 40 9.34 14.86 4.97
CA SER A 40 10.11 15.10 3.74
C SER A 40 10.42 16.59 3.52
N ASP A 41 9.41 17.44 3.69
CA ASP A 41 9.52 18.89 3.45
C ASP A 41 10.53 19.54 4.41
N TYR A 42 10.52 19.14 5.69
CA TYR A 42 11.50 19.58 6.67
C TYR A 42 12.90 19.13 6.30
N LYS A 43 13.06 17.87 5.89
CA LYS A 43 14.36 17.29 5.55
C LYS A 43 15.02 18.02 4.38
N GLU A 44 14.25 18.32 3.33
CA GLU A 44 14.74 19.10 2.20
C GLU A 44 15.13 20.52 2.61
N ALA A 45 14.28 21.20 3.37
CA ALA A 45 14.55 22.55 3.84
C ALA A 45 15.75 22.62 4.81
N LYS A 46 15.89 21.64 5.70
CA LYS A 46 17.04 21.46 6.62
C LYS A 46 18.33 21.30 5.82
N SER A 47 18.33 20.46 4.79
CA SER A 47 19.48 20.27 3.89
C SER A 47 19.88 21.58 3.19
N GLN A 48 18.91 22.32 2.64
CA GLN A 48 19.19 23.62 2.02
C GLN A 48 19.74 24.65 3.01
N LEU A 49 19.24 24.65 4.25
CA LEU A 49 19.71 25.53 5.31
C LEU A 49 21.13 25.17 5.76
N GLU A 50 21.45 23.88 5.85
CA GLU A 50 22.81 23.39 6.15
C GLU A 50 23.81 23.82 5.07
N LEU A 51 23.43 23.75 3.79
CA LEU A 51 24.25 24.26 2.69
C LEU A 51 24.53 25.76 2.82
N LYS A 52 23.51 26.56 3.19
CA LYS A 52 23.70 28.00 3.45
C LYS A 52 24.60 28.24 4.65
N ALA A 53 24.41 27.49 5.73
CA ALA A 53 25.25 27.57 6.92
C ALA A 53 26.71 27.22 6.61
N GLN A 54 26.95 26.23 5.74
CA GLN A 54 28.29 25.87 5.30
C GLN A 54 28.94 26.99 4.49
N LYS A 55 28.19 27.67 3.61
CA LYS A 55 28.69 28.86 2.88
C LYS A 55 29.09 29.99 3.83
N TRP A 56 28.24 30.32 4.81
CA TRP A 56 28.57 31.34 5.80
C TRP A 56 29.81 30.96 6.64
N LYS A 57 29.98 29.67 6.98
CA LYS A 57 31.19 29.19 7.65
C LYS A 57 32.43 29.41 6.79
N GLN A 58 32.36 29.07 5.49
CA GLN A 58 33.47 29.28 4.56
C GLN A 58 33.82 30.76 4.40
N GLU A 59 32.83 31.65 4.34
CA GLU A 59 33.04 33.10 4.28
C GLU A 59 33.73 33.63 5.55
N ILE A 60 33.30 33.16 6.73
CA ILE A 60 33.96 33.51 8.01
C ILE A 60 35.40 32.99 8.04
N GLU A 61 35.62 31.76 7.57
CA GLU A 61 36.95 31.16 7.53
C GLU A 61 37.88 31.92 6.56
N ALA A 62 37.37 32.33 5.39
CA ALA A 62 38.11 33.16 4.44
C ALA A 62 38.51 34.52 5.06
N LYS A 63 37.55 35.24 5.69
CA LYS A 63 37.82 36.50 6.39
C LYS A 63 38.84 36.32 7.52
N LYS A 64 38.74 35.22 8.27
CA LYS A 64 39.68 34.89 9.35
C LYS A 64 41.10 34.67 8.81
N ILE A 65 41.24 33.97 7.69
CA ILE A 65 42.54 33.77 7.04
C ILE A 65 43.11 35.11 6.56
N GLU A 66 42.30 35.94 5.90
CA GLU A 66 42.70 37.28 5.45
C GLU A 66 43.20 38.15 6.62
N ILE A 67 42.43 38.24 7.71
CA ILE A 67 42.83 38.96 8.93
C ILE A 67 44.14 38.42 9.50
N ASN A 68 44.32 37.10 9.55
CA ASN A 68 45.58 36.51 10.03
C ASN A 68 46.76 36.87 9.12
N THR A 69 46.58 36.86 7.79
CA THR A 69 47.65 37.28 6.86
C THR A 69 48.01 38.76 7.02
N LEU A 70 47.02 39.64 7.25
CA LEU A 70 47.26 41.06 7.53
C LEU A 70 47.99 41.27 8.87
N LYS A 71 47.66 40.47 9.89
CA LYS A 71 48.37 40.49 11.18
C LYS A 71 49.82 40.01 11.05
N GLU A 72 50.06 38.98 10.25
CA GLU A 72 51.40 38.46 10.00
C GLU A 72 52.24 39.44 9.18
N SER A 73 51.68 40.06 8.13
CA SER A 73 52.36 41.09 7.34
C SER A 73 52.70 42.31 8.20
N LEU A 74 51.76 42.78 9.03
CA LEU A 74 52.01 43.87 9.97
C LEU A 74 53.15 43.53 10.92
N LYS A 75 53.20 42.32 11.48
CA LYS A 75 54.29 41.89 12.37
C LYS A 75 55.66 41.87 11.66
N ALA A 76 55.71 41.41 10.41
CA ALA A 76 56.94 41.35 9.63
C ALA A 76 57.43 42.75 9.20
N GLU A 77 56.50 43.62 8.80
CA GLU A 77 56.79 44.98 8.31
C GLU A 77 56.93 46.01 9.45
N LYS A 78 56.55 45.68 10.70
CA LYS A 78 56.51 46.62 11.83
C LYS A 78 57.82 47.37 12.06
N ALA A 79 58.96 46.73 11.83
CA ALA A 79 60.28 47.34 12.01
C ALA A 79 60.63 48.37 10.92
N LEU A 80 59.93 48.34 9.77
CA LEU A 80 60.16 49.21 8.62
C LEU A 80 59.12 50.34 8.50
N LEU A 81 58.05 50.29 9.31
CA LEU A 81 56.92 51.22 9.25
C LEU A 81 57.06 52.37 10.26
N THR A 82 56.46 53.51 9.95
CA THR A 82 56.29 54.61 10.91
C THR A 82 55.20 54.28 11.92
N LYS A 83 55.23 54.90 13.10
CA LYS A 83 54.23 54.67 14.15
C LYS A 83 52.80 54.95 13.67
N GLU A 84 52.62 55.98 12.85
CA GLU A 84 51.32 56.37 12.30
C GLU A 84 50.74 55.31 11.34
N LEU A 85 51.57 54.75 10.46
CA LEU A 85 51.17 53.66 9.56
C LEU A 85 50.86 52.36 10.32
N ILE A 86 51.56 52.09 11.43
CA ILE A 86 51.28 50.96 12.30
C ILE A 86 49.89 51.13 12.94
N ASP A 87 49.62 52.30 13.51
CA ASP A 87 48.34 52.59 14.17
C ASP A 87 47.16 52.52 13.16
N GLU A 88 47.34 53.00 11.93
CA GLU A 88 46.35 52.91 10.85
C GLU A 88 46.07 51.43 10.48
N ARG A 89 47.11 50.63 10.23
CA ARG A 89 46.93 49.20 9.89
C ARG A 89 46.38 48.39 11.05
N GLU A 90 46.76 48.68 12.30
CA GLU A 90 46.19 48.02 13.49
C GLU A 90 44.69 48.36 13.65
N THR A 91 44.29 49.58 13.29
CA THR A 91 42.88 50.01 13.30
C THR A 91 42.09 49.30 12.19
N GLU A 92 42.65 49.18 10.99
CA GLU A 92 42.02 48.44 9.89
C GLU A 92 41.83 46.96 10.23
N ILE A 93 42.86 46.32 10.80
CA ILE A 93 42.77 44.92 11.26
C ILE A 93 41.66 44.77 12.30
N LYS A 94 41.58 45.67 13.29
CA LYS A 94 40.52 45.64 14.30
C LYS A 94 39.13 45.83 13.69
N PHE A 95 39.00 46.74 12.73
CA PHE A 95 37.74 46.95 12.01
C PHE A 95 37.29 45.68 11.27
N LEU A 96 38.21 45.01 10.57
CA LEU A 96 37.92 43.74 9.90
C LEU A 96 37.58 42.61 10.88
N GLU A 97 38.24 42.57 12.04
CA GLU A 97 37.91 41.63 13.12
C GLU A 97 36.50 41.85 13.67
N ASP A 98 36.15 43.09 13.96
CA ASP A 98 34.82 43.44 14.45
C ASP A 98 33.75 43.16 13.39
N GLU A 99 34.03 43.42 12.11
CA GLU A 99 33.13 43.07 11.01
C GLU A 99 32.93 41.56 10.91
N MET A 100 34.01 40.77 10.99
CA MET A 100 33.94 39.31 10.97
C MET A 100 33.13 38.77 12.16
N LEU A 101 33.38 39.28 13.37
CA LEU A 101 32.64 38.90 14.57
C LEU A 101 31.16 39.28 14.47
N GLY A 102 30.85 40.50 14.03
CA GLY A 102 29.48 40.96 13.80
C GLY A 102 28.76 40.12 12.73
N TYR A 103 29.47 39.72 11.67
CA TYR A 103 28.93 38.80 10.67
C TYR A 103 28.66 37.42 11.27
N GLN A 104 29.60 36.86 12.03
CA GLN A 104 29.44 35.58 12.71
C GLN A 104 28.25 35.60 13.67
N GLU A 105 28.09 36.64 14.49
CA GLU A 105 26.97 36.79 15.41
C GLU A 105 25.64 36.94 14.65
N LYS A 106 25.62 37.73 13.57
CA LYS A 106 24.43 37.90 12.73
C LYS A 106 23.96 36.59 12.11
N GLN A 107 24.87 35.71 11.72
CA GLN A 107 24.53 34.41 11.12
C GLN A 107 24.27 33.32 12.17
N PHE A 108 25.15 33.17 13.17
CA PHE A 108 25.22 32.04 14.10
C PHE A 108 24.93 32.38 15.57
N GLY A 109 24.66 33.64 15.90
CA GLY A 109 24.27 34.05 17.26
C GLY A 109 22.94 33.42 17.70
N ALA A 110 22.60 33.58 18.97
CA ALA A 110 21.37 33.00 19.55
C ALA A 110 20.09 33.41 18.79
N ASN A 111 20.03 34.66 18.32
CA ASN A 111 18.97 35.17 17.44
C ASN A 111 19.46 35.39 16.00
N GLY A 112 20.53 34.70 15.61
CA GLY A 112 21.12 34.79 14.28
C GLY A 112 20.17 34.29 13.18
N ASN A 113 20.54 34.54 11.93
CA ASN A 113 19.76 34.11 10.77
C ASN A 113 19.57 32.60 10.72
N LEU A 114 20.59 31.82 11.13
CA LEU A 114 20.49 30.36 11.17
C LEU A 114 19.37 29.90 12.12
N MET A 115 19.37 30.41 13.36
CA MET A 115 18.37 30.03 14.35
C MET A 115 16.97 30.47 13.93
N ARG A 116 16.83 31.72 13.44
CA ARG A 116 15.55 32.24 12.94
C ARG A 116 15.01 31.42 11.77
N GLN A 117 15.86 31.02 10.83
CA GLN A 117 15.44 30.18 9.70
C GLN A 117 15.08 28.76 10.16
N LYS A 118 15.83 28.16 11.09
CA LYS A 118 15.47 26.87 11.69
C LYS A 118 14.09 26.91 12.34
N GLN A 119 13.83 27.93 13.17
CA GLN A 119 12.55 28.13 13.83
C GLN A 119 11.42 28.37 12.82
N ALA A 120 11.64 29.21 11.81
CA ALA A 120 10.65 29.50 10.77
C ALA A 120 10.27 28.26 9.95
N LEU A 121 11.22 27.36 9.69
CA LEU A 121 10.97 26.09 9.01
C LEU A 121 10.26 25.06 9.90
N ALA A 122 10.63 24.99 11.18
CA ALA A 122 10.03 24.03 12.12
C ALA A 122 8.60 24.41 12.52
N LYS A 123 8.33 25.72 12.69
CA LYS A 123 7.04 26.23 13.19
C LYS A 123 5.79 25.71 12.44
N PRO A 124 5.68 25.79 11.10
CA PRO A 124 4.48 25.31 10.42
C PRO A 124 4.23 23.81 10.66
N ILE A 125 5.30 23.02 10.73
CA ILE A 125 5.20 21.58 10.97
C ILE A 125 4.86 21.30 12.43
N GLN A 126 5.39 22.09 13.37
CA GLN A 126 4.97 22.03 14.78
C GLN A 126 3.48 22.32 14.95
N ASP A 127 2.94 23.30 14.22
CA ASP A 127 1.51 23.64 14.25
C ASP A 127 0.65 22.48 13.70
N GLN A 128 1.11 21.83 12.62
CA GLN A 128 0.46 20.62 12.08
C GLN A 128 0.54 19.43 13.05
N VAL A 129 1.70 19.21 13.66
CA VAL A 129 1.91 18.17 14.69
C VAL A 129 0.98 18.40 15.87
N PHE A 130 0.88 19.63 16.35
CA PHE A 130 0.01 20.00 17.47
C PHE A 130 -1.45 19.66 17.17
N THR A 131 -1.92 19.99 15.97
CA THR A 131 -3.27 19.67 15.50
C THR A 131 -3.49 18.15 15.45
N ALA A 132 -2.56 17.41 14.83
CA ALA A 132 -2.65 15.95 14.74
C ALA A 132 -2.62 15.26 16.12
N VAL A 133 -1.82 15.80 17.06
CA VAL A 133 -1.77 15.32 18.44
C VAL A 133 -3.09 15.57 19.15
N GLN A 134 -3.71 16.74 18.95
CA GLN A 134 -5.02 17.04 19.53
C GLN A 134 -6.08 16.05 19.03
N ASP A 135 -6.15 15.79 17.73
CA ASP A 135 -7.10 14.84 17.15
C ASP A 135 -6.91 13.42 17.71
N ILE A 136 -5.65 12.97 17.84
CA ILE A 136 -5.33 11.66 18.42
C ILE A 136 -5.64 11.62 19.92
N ALA A 137 -5.37 12.71 20.64
CA ALA A 137 -5.65 12.84 22.06
C ALA A 137 -7.14 12.71 22.35
N GLU A 138 -7.98 13.42 21.58
CA GLU A 138 -9.44 13.35 21.69
C GLU A 138 -9.96 11.95 21.30
N ALA A 139 -9.52 11.40 20.17
CA ALA A 139 -9.96 10.09 19.70
C ALA A 139 -9.61 8.94 20.66
N LYS A 140 -8.45 9.01 21.32
CA LYS A 140 -7.97 7.95 22.24
C LYS A 140 -8.18 8.27 23.71
N ASN A 141 -8.79 9.41 24.02
CA ASN A 141 -9.05 9.92 25.36
C ASN A 141 -7.76 10.04 26.20
N TYR A 142 -6.69 10.61 25.61
CA TYR A 142 -5.49 10.97 26.37
C TYR A 142 -5.76 12.23 27.19
N ASP A 143 -5.40 12.21 28.47
CA ASP A 143 -5.52 13.37 29.35
C ASP A 143 -4.30 14.29 29.22
N PHE A 144 -3.13 13.71 28.96
CA PHE A 144 -1.87 14.45 28.79
C PHE A 144 -1.04 13.83 27.67
N VAL A 145 -0.40 14.69 26.87
CA VAL A 145 0.63 14.32 25.89
C VAL A 145 1.87 15.15 26.15
N PHE A 146 3.01 14.50 26.35
CA PHE A 146 4.28 15.16 26.59
C PHE A 146 5.19 15.09 25.37
N ASP A 147 5.94 16.16 25.11
CA ASP A 147 7.02 16.13 24.14
C ASP A 147 8.35 15.73 24.81
N LYS A 148 8.95 14.64 24.33
CA LYS A 148 10.24 14.13 24.80
C LYS A 148 11.42 15.01 24.39
N SER A 149 11.29 15.80 23.32
CA SER A 149 12.33 16.76 22.92
C SER A 149 12.28 18.08 23.70
N SER A 150 11.30 18.25 24.59
CA SER A 150 11.24 19.41 25.49
C SER A 150 12.20 19.26 26.67
N ASP A 151 12.37 20.32 27.47
CA ASP A 151 13.21 20.35 28.67
C ASP A 151 12.79 19.35 29.78
N LEU A 152 11.65 18.66 29.61
CA LEU A 152 11.23 17.62 30.54
C LEU A 152 12.10 16.36 30.37
N THR A 153 13.01 16.15 31.32
CA THR A 153 13.87 14.96 31.32
C THR A 153 13.05 13.70 31.64
N MET A 154 12.75 12.89 30.62
CA MET A 154 12.11 11.59 30.75
C MET A 154 13.17 10.48 30.82
N LEU A 155 13.35 9.90 32.01
CA LEU A 155 14.37 8.87 32.23
C LEU A 155 14.03 7.53 31.58
N PHE A 156 12.74 7.17 31.57
CA PHE A 156 12.26 5.94 30.98
C PHE A 156 10.78 6.08 30.64
N SER A 157 10.40 5.59 29.46
CA SER A 157 9.01 5.42 29.07
C SER A 157 8.82 4.11 28.34
N ASN A 158 7.64 3.51 28.51
CA ASN A 158 7.26 2.33 27.74
C ASN A 158 6.79 2.77 26.36
N LYS A 159 7.31 2.12 25.30
CA LYS A 159 6.97 2.39 23.90
C LYS A 159 5.46 2.35 23.59
N ARG A 160 4.65 1.66 24.41
CA ARG A 160 3.18 1.64 24.26
C ARG A 160 2.52 3.02 24.40
N PHE A 161 3.19 3.96 25.07
CA PHE A 161 2.70 5.33 25.26
C PHE A 161 3.23 6.30 24.19
N ASP A 162 4.08 5.81 23.30
CA ASP A 162 4.58 6.57 22.16
C ASP A 162 3.50 6.71 21.10
N ILE A 163 3.14 7.95 20.75
CA ILE A 163 2.21 8.23 19.66
C ILE A 163 2.90 8.88 18.46
N SER A 164 4.24 9.00 18.46
CA SER A 164 5.00 9.67 17.40
C SER A 164 4.76 9.06 16.02
N ASP A 165 4.78 7.73 15.91
CA ASP A 165 4.51 7.01 14.65
C ASP A 165 3.09 7.25 14.13
N GLN A 166 2.13 7.44 15.04
CA GLN A 166 0.73 7.69 14.69
C GLN A 166 0.56 9.11 14.16
N VAL A 167 1.16 10.08 14.84
CA VAL A 167 1.21 11.48 14.42
C VAL A 167 1.89 11.59 13.06
N LEU A 168 3.05 10.96 12.89
CA LEU A 168 3.77 10.94 11.61
C LEU A 168 2.91 10.37 10.47
N ARG A 169 2.11 9.34 10.74
CA ARG A 169 1.18 8.79 9.75
C ARG A 169 0.07 9.78 9.38
N VAL A 170 -0.47 10.50 10.35
CA VAL A 170 -1.50 11.53 10.12
C VAL A 170 -0.93 12.69 9.31
N LEU A 171 0.28 13.15 9.63
CA LEU A 171 0.96 14.20 8.87
C LEU A 171 1.21 13.77 7.43
N ASN A 172 1.84 12.61 7.23
CA ASN A 172 2.07 12.08 5.88
C ASN A 172 0.78 11.86 5.07
N ARG A 173 -0.34 11.52 5.73
CA ARG A 173 -1.66 11.42 5.06
C ARG A 173 -2.18 12.79 4.69
N THR A 174 -2.03 13.77 5.56
CA THR A 174 -2.45 15.17 5.33
C THR A 174 -1.62 15.79 4.21
N ASP A 175 -0.30 15.66 4.26
CA ASP A 175 0.62 16.15 3.22
C ASP A 175 0.33 15.50 1.87
N LYS A 176 0.11 14.18 1.83
CA LYS A 176 -0.32 13.49 0.60
C LYS A 176 -1.66 14.01 0.12
N ARG A 177 -2.64 14.22 1.00
CA ARG A 177 -3.94 14.80 0.62
C ARG A 177 -3.80 16.21 0.05
N GLU A 178 -2.91 17.04 0.60
CA GLU A 178 -2.65 18.40 0.11
C GLU A 178 -1.89 18.42 -1.22
N GLN A 179 -0.97 17.49 -1.44
CA GLN A 179 -0.21 17.35 -2.69
C GLN A 179 -1.03 16.71 -3.83
N LEU A 180 -2.11 16.00 -3.51
CA LEU A 180 -2.94 15.30 -4.48
C LEU A 180 -4.07 16.19 -5.00
N THR A 181 -4.26 16.23 -6.33
CA THR A 181 -5.42 16.91 -6.91
C THR A 181 -6.74 16.26 -6.45
N LYS A 182 -7.84 17.03 -6.37
CA LYS A 182 -9.18 16.59 -5.88
C LYS A 182 -9.68 15.22 -6.39
N LYS A 183 -9.17 14.73 -7.52
CA LYS A 183 -9.49 13.42 -8.09
C LYS A 183 -8.68 12.28 -7.43
N GLN A 184 -7.39 12.49 -7.19
CA GLN A 184 -6.50 11.52 -6.54
C GLN A 184 -6.79 11.38 -5.04
N LEU A 185 -7.20 12.48 -4.40
CA LEU A 185 -7.70 12.53 -3.03
C LEU A 185 -8.87 11.56 -2.78
N LYS A 186 -9.83 11.51 -3.71
CA LYS A 186 -10.99 10.61 -3.64
C LYS A 186 -10.60 9.16 -3.87
N ASP A 187 -9.71 8.90 -4.83
CA ASP A 187 -9.22 7.54 -5.09
C ASP A 187 -8.44 6.99 -3.89
N GLN A 188 -7.71 7.85 -3.19
CA GLN A 188 -6.97 7.47 -1.99
C GLN A 188 -7.86 7.35 -0.75
N GLU A 189 -8.85 8.23 -0.54
CA GLU A 189 -9.88 8.05 0.50
C GLU A 189 -10.61 6.72 0.32
N VAL A 190 -10.97 6.36 -0.92
CA VAL A 190 -11.61 5.07 -1.21
C VAL A 190 -10.68 3.91 -0.85
N LYS A 191 -9.38 4.04 -1.13
CA LYS A 191 -8.38 3.02 -0.82
C LYS A 191 -8.13 2.89 0.69
N GLU A 192 -8.02 4.00 1.40
CA GLU A 192 -7.83 4.04 2.85
C GLU A 192 -9.08 3.59 3.61
N ASN A 193 -10.28 3.93 3.13
CA ASN A 193 -11.52 3.40 3.67
C ASN A 193 -11.65 1.89 3.42
N LEU A 194 -11.17 1.39 2.29
CA LEU A 194 -11.07 -0.06 2.04
C LEU A 194 -10.09 -0.73 3.01
N GLU A 195 -8.93 -0.12 3.25
CA GLU A 195 -7.89 -0.66 4.14
C GLU A 195 -8.35 -0.68 5.59
N ASN A 196 -8.93 0.43 6.08
CA ASN A 196 -9.50 0.50 7.43
C ASN A 196 -10.68 -0.48 7.60
N ALA A 197 -11.52 -0.67 6.57
CA ALA A 197 -12.63 -1.63 6.62
C ALA A 197 -12.18 -3.11 6.61
N ILE A 198 -10.98 -3.40 6.08
CA ILE A 198 -10.37 -4.74 6.11
C ILE A 198 -9.77 -5.01 7.51
N ASP A 199 -9.18 -4.00 8.16
CA ASP A 199 -8.61 -4.12 9.50
C ASP A 199 -9.68 -4.22 10.61
N GLU A 200 -10.85 -3.59 10.44
CA GLU A 200 -11.95 -3.65 11.42
C GLU A 200 -12.75 -4.97 11.39
N ASN A 201 -12.60 -5.82 10.36
CA ASN A 201 -13.31 -7.11 10.26
C ASN A 201 -12.46 -8.23 9.61
N PRO A 202 -11.75 -9.06 10.41
CA PRO A 202 -10.85 -10.10 9.90
C PRO A 202 -11.53 -11.16 9.01
N ALA A 203 -12.85 -11.31 9.08
CA ALA A 203 -13.61 -12.27 8.26
C ALA A 203 -13.66 -11.90 6.75
N MET A 204 -13.42 -10.63 6.39
CA MET A 204 -13.38 -10.19 4.98
C MET A 204 -12.00 -10.40 4.34
N ALA A 205 -10.92 -10.28 5.12
CA ALA A 205 -9.56 -10.59 4.66
C ALA A 205 -9.42 -12.07 4.28
N ASP A 206 -9.94 -12.98 5.11
CA ASP A 206 -9.98 -14.42 4.83
C ASP A 206 -10.85 -14.74 3.61
N ARG A 207 -11.99 -14.05 3.46
CA ARG A 207 -12.86 -14.19 2.30
C ARG A 207 -12.21 -13.69 1.01
N GLN A 208 -11.46 -12.59 1.07
CA GLN A 208 -10.74 -12.03 -0.08
C GLN A 208 -9.59 -12.95 -0.50
N LYS A 209 -8.81 -13.45 0.46
CA LYS A 209 -7.76 -14.45 0.21
C LYS A 209 -8.33 -15.74 -0.40
N ALA A 210 -9.45 -16.24 0.12
CA ALA A 210 -10.14 -17.41 -0.44
C ALA A 210 -10.68 -17.17 -1.86
N LEU A 211 -11.13 -15.95 -2.19
CA LEU A 211 -11.57 -15.60 -3.53
C LEU A 211 -10.41 -15.50 -4.52
N ASP A 212 -9.28 -14.94 -4.10
CA ASP A 212 -8.10 -14.79 -4.93
C ASP A 212 -7.38 -16.14 -5.14
N ASP A 213 -7.33 -17.00 -4.12
CA ASP A 213 -6.88 -18.39 -4.25
C ASP A 213 -7.77 -19.19 -5.22
N LYS A 214 -9.10 -18.98 -5.15
CA LYS A 214 -10.06 -19.64 -6.06
C LYS A 214 -9.95 -19.13 -7.50
N LYS A 215 -9.63 -17.85 -7.70
CA LYS A 215 -9.35 -17.30 -9.04
C LYS A 215 -8.04 -17.86 -9.58
N ALA A 216 -6.97 -17.87 -8.79
CA ALA A 216 -5.68 -18.43 -9.19
C ALA A 216 -5.80 -19.93 -9.53
N ALA A 217 -6.56 -20.71 -8.76
CA ALA A 217 -6.83 -22.12 -9.07
C ALA A 217 -7.61 -22.29 -10.38
N ARG A 218 -8.60 -21.42 -10.64
CA ARG A 218 -9.37 -21.44 -11.89
C ARG A 218 -8.51 -21.04 -13.09
N GLU A 219 -7.63 -20.07 -12.95
CA GLU A 219 -6.70 -19.63 -14.00
C GLU A 219 -5.68 -20.72 -14.33
N LYS A 220 -5.11 -21.40 -13.32
CA LYS A 220 -4.26 -22.57 -13.54
C LYS A 220 -4.99 -23.68 -14.30
N LEU A 221 -6.22 -24.01 -13.91
CA LEU A 221 -7.02 -25.03 -14.60
C LEU A 221 -7.33 -24.64 -16.06
N ILE A 222 -7.59 -23.36 -16.32
CA ILE A 222 -7.80 -22.85 -17.68
C ILE A 222 -6.49 -22.89 -18.49
N ALA A 223 -5.35 -22.53 -17.88
CA ALA A 223 -4.04 -22.60 -18.50
C ALA A 223 -3.63 -24.03 -18.84
N ASP A 224 -3.79 -24.97 -17.90
CA ASP A 224 -3.51 -26.39 -18.09
C ASP A 224 -4.39 -26.98 -19.20
N ARG A 225 -5.70 -26.66 -19.20
CA ARG A 225 -6.61 -27.07 -20.28
C ARG A 225 -6.21 -26.49 -21.64
N LYS A 226 -5.71 -25.26 -21.67
CA LYS A 226 -5.28 -24.61 -22.91
C LYS A 226 -3.98 -25.24 -23.44
N LEU A 227 -3.04 -25.56 -22.56
CA LEU A 227 -1.83 -26.30 -22.90
C LEU A 227 -2.14 -27.71 -23.40
N GLU A 228 -3.07 -28.41 -22.75
CA GLU A 228 -3.49 -29.74 -23.18
C GLU A 228 -4.21 -29.72 -24.54
N GLN A 229 -5.01 -28.69 -24.82
CA GLN A 229 -5.62 -28.46 -26.13
C GLN A 229 -4.58 -28.11 -27.21
N GLU A 230 -3.55 -27.33 -26.87
CA GLU A 230 -2.47 -26.99 -27.79
C GLU A 230 -1.59 -28.21 -28.09
N ALA A 231 -1.28 -29.03 -27.09
CA ALA A 231 -0.57 -30.30 -27.26
C ALA A 231 -1.35 -31.26 -28.17
N LYS A 232 -2.66 -31.42 -27.94
CA LYS A 232 -3.53 -32.24 -28.81
C LYS A 232 -3.62 -31.70 -30.24
N LYS A 233 -3.60 -30.38 -30.43
CA LYS A 233 -3.55 -29.77 -31.76
C LYS A 233 -2.22 -30.07 -32.47
N LYS A 234 -1.08 -29.91 -31.77
CA LYS A 234 0.23 -30.24 -32.31
C LYS A 234 0.34 -31.72 -32.67
N GLU A 235 -0.09 -32.63 -31.80
CA GLU A 235 -0.13 -34.06 -32.09
C GLU A 235 -1.02 -34.39 -33.30
N TYR A 236 -2.16 -33.71 -33.45
CA TYR A 236 -3.03 -33.88 -34.61
C TYR A 236 -2.40 -33.35 -35.91
N GLU A 237 -1.74 -32.19 -35.85
CA GLU A 237 -1.01 -31.59 -36.96
C GLU A 237 0.18 -32.48 -37.39
N ASP A 238 0.95 -32.99 -36.43
CA ASP A 238 2.05 -33.92 -36.67
C ASP A 238 1.54 -35.24 -37.28
N ARG A 239 0.43 -35.79 -36.76
CA ARG A 239 -0.20 -36.97 -37.34
C ARG A 239 -0.72 -36.72 -38.75
N ARG A 240 -1.28 -35.53 -39.01
CA ARG A 240 -1.74 -35.14 -40.35
C ARG A 240 -0.57 -34.99 -41.32
N ASN A 241 0.52 -34.38 -40.88
CA ASN A 241 1.74 -34.20 -41.67
C ASN A 241 2.42 -35.54 -41.95
N ALA A 242 2.46 -36.46 -40.97
CA ALA A 242 2.97 -37.81 -41.16
C ALA A 242 2.13 -38.60 -42.18
N ILE A 243 0.80 -38.52 -42.11
CA ILE A 243 -0.10 -39.16 -43.10
C ILE A 243 0.07 -38.52 -44.48
N ALA A 244 0.27 -37.20 -44.57
CA ALA A 244 0.53 -36.52 -45.83
C ALA A 244 1.87 -36.95 -46.44
N ALA A 245 2.93 -37.03 -45.63
CA ALA A 245 4.24 -37.53 -46.04
C ALA A 245 4.20 -39.01 -46.45
N GLU A 246 3.46 -39.85 -45.72
CA GLU A 246 3.25 -41.25 -46.07
C GLU A 246 2.42 -41.40 -47.36
N ARG A 247 1.44 -40.51 -47.60
CA ARG A 247 0.67 -40.46 -48.85
C ARG A 247 1.52 -39.98 -50.03
N GLU A 248 2.40 -39.01 -49.83
CA GLU A 248 3.38 -38.58 -50.84
C GLU A 248 4.36 -39.72 -51.16
N ALA A 249 4.87 -40.41 -50.15
CA ALA A 249 5.72 -41.60 -50.30
C ALA A 249 5.00 -42.77 -50.99
N LYS A 250 3.70 -42.94 -50.75
CA LYS A 250 2.84 -43.93 -51.44
C LYS A 250 2.38 -43.49 -52.82
N LYS A 251 2.41 -42.20 -53.16
CA LYS A 251 2.20 -41.69 -54.52
C LYS A 251 3.42 -41.87 -55.41
N SER A 252 4.62 -42.03 -54.81
CA SER A 252 5.84 -42.47 -55.49
C SER A 252 6.02 -44.00 -55.54
N GLY A 253 5.02 -44.80 -55.14
CA GLY A 253 5.10 -46.26 -55.09
C GLY A 253 3.87 -46.95 -55.71
N THR A 254 4.13 -47.67 -56.79
CA THR A 254 3.27 -48.42 -57.71
C THR A 254 2.30 -49.44 -57.07
N VAL A 255 1.05 -49.47 -57.58
CA VAL A 255 0.16 -50.61 -57.95
C VAL A 255 0.32 -51.98 -57.24
N SER A 256 -0.76 -52.48 -56.58
CA SER A 256 -1.52 -53.73 -56.92
C SER A 256 -2.15 -54.49 -55.72
N GLU A 257 -3.42 -54.87 -55.93
CA GLU A 257 -4.23 -56.05 -55.50
C GLU A 257 -4.30 -56.65 -54.07
N THR A 258 -5.49 -56.50 -53.47
CA THR A 258 -6.55 -57.52 -53.23
C THR A 258 -6.23 -58.93 -52.69
N ALA A 259 -6.55 -59.10 -51.40
CA ALA A 259 -7.37 -60.14 -50.71
C ALA A 259 -7.27 -61.65 -51.04
N LYS A 260 -6.97 -62.47 -50.01
CA LYS A 260 -7.95 -63.31 -49.27
C LYS A 260 -7.33 -64.16 -48.13
N THR A 261 -7.96 -64.04 -46.95
CA THR A 261 -8.31 -65.03 -45.90
C THR A 261 -7.52 -66.31 -45.59
N SER A 262 -7.47 -66.56 -44.26
CA SER A 262 -7.47 -67.84 -43.52
C SER A 262 -6.15 -68.62 -43.48
N SER A 263 -5.77 -69.38 -42.44
CA SER A 263 -6.12 -69.46 -41.02
C SER A 263 -5.21 -70.56 -40.44
N THR A 264 -4.79 -70.40 -39.18
CA THR A 264 -4.51 -71.46 -38.19
C THR A 264 -3.14 -72.19 -38.16
N THR A 265 -2.59 -72.17 -36.93
CA THR A 265 -1.82 -73.21 -36.21
C THR A 265 -0.39 -73.55 -36.62
N ALA A 266 0.57 -73.32 -35.73
CA ALA A 266 1.01 -74.34 -34.76
C ALA A 266 2.09 -73.82 -33.80
N LYS A 267 2.00 -74.30 -32.56
CA LYS A 267 2.88 -74.11 -31.39
C LYS A 267 3.96 -75.23 -31.36
N PRO A 268 5.08 -75.06 -30.63
CA PRO A 268 5.34 -75.90 -29.43
C PRO A 268 5.86 -75.03 -28.25
N ALA A 269 5.35 -75.13 -27.00
CA ALA A 269 5.63 -76.14 -25.95
C ALA A 269 7.13 -76.18 -25.57
N ALA A 270 7.59 -76.17 -24.32
CA ALA A 270 7.13 -76.04 -22.94
C ALA A 270 8.43 -75.77 -22.10
N THR A 271 8.49 -75.19 -20.90
CA THR A 271 8.17 -75.78 -19.59
C THR A 271 8.75 -74.85 -18.51
N GLY A 272 8.08 -74.69 -17.37
CA GLY A 272 8.60 -73.97 -16.21
C GLY A 272 7.57 -73.78 -15.09
N THR A 273 7.38 -74.82 -14.29
CA THR A 273 6.35 -75.10 -13.28
C THR A 273 6.51 -74.35 -11.94
N THR A 274 5.41 -74.35 -11.15
CA THR A 274 5.25 -74.25 -9.67
C THR A 274 5.10 -72.86 -9.07
N THR A 275 4.21 -72.55 -8.11
CA THR A 275 3.10 -73.24 -7.41
C THR A 275 2.37 -72.15 -6.59
N GLY A 276 1.04 -72.24 -6.40
CA GLY A 276 0.38 -71.56 -5.26
C GLY A 276 -1.08 -71.11 -5.43
N THR A 277 -2.01 -72.06 -5.22
CA THR A 277 -3.26 -71.90 -4.44
C THR A 277 -4.40 -71.03 -5.02
N THR A 278 -5.43 -71.56 -5.72
CA THR A 278 -6.75 -72.08 -5.25
C THR A 278 -7.36 -71.33 -4.05
N GLY A 279 -8.65 -70.95 -3.98
CA GLY A 279 -9.84 -71.01 -4.85
C GLY A 279 -10.80 -69.92 -4.36
N THR A 280 -11.59 -69.28 -5.23
CA THR A 280 -12.96 -69.67 -5.60
C THR A 280 -13.84 -70.03 -4.41
N ASP A 281 -14.89 -69.25 -4.13
CA ASP A 281 -16.22 -69.82 -4.34
C ASP A 281 -17.31 -68.77 -4.60
N SER A 282 -18.27 -69.21 -5.42
CA SER A 282 -19.42 -68.49 -5.94
C SER A 282 -20.61 -68.54 -4.98
N THR A 283 -21.62 -67.67 -5.17
CA THR A 283 -23.08 -67.96 -5.13
C THR A 283 -23.86 -66.63 -5.29
N ALA A 284 -24.49 -66.35 -6.45
CA ALA A 284 -25.86 -66.72 -6.88
C ALA A 284 -26.97 -66.04 -6.04
N LYS A 285 -27.61 -64.94 -6.53
CA LYS A 285 -28.92 -64.84 -7.26
C LYS A 285 -30.11 -64.50 -6.31
N PRO A 286 -31.29 -63.93 -6.70
CA PRO A 286 -31.81 -63.20 -7.89
C PRO A 286 -32.27 -61.74 -7.55
N ALA A 287 -32.39 -60.75 -8.44
CA ALA A 287 -33.24 -60.51 -9.65
C ALA A 287 -34.74 -60.22 -9.41
N ALA A 288 -35.15 -58.98 -9.69
CA ALA A 288 -36.42 -58.52 -10.30
C ALA A 288 -36.26 -57.00 -10.63
N ALA A 289 -35.92 -56.54 -11.84
CA ALA A 289 -36.61 -56.56 -13.15
C ALA A 289 -37.87 -55.69 -13.21
N THR A 290 -37.82 -54.60 -14.00
CA THR A 290 -38.75 -54.10 -15.07
C THR A 290 -38.43 -52.60 -15.27
N GLY A 291 -38.16 -52.02 -16.43
CA GLY A 291 -38.17 -52.50 -17.81
C GLY A 291 -37.35 -51.59 -18.72
N THR A 292 -37.11 -52.13 -19.91
CA THR A 292 -36.26 -51.75 -21.03
C THR A 292 -36.80 -50.54 -21.81
N GLU A 293 -35.93 -49.74 -22.42
CA GLU A 293 -35.94 -49.54 -23.89
C GLU A 293 -34.64 -48.90 -24.40
N THR A 294 -34.13 -49.53 -25.45
CA THR A 294 -32.98 -49.13 -26.26
C THR A 294 -33.54 -48.39 -27.48
N THR A 295 -32.94 -47.27 -27.93
CA THR A 295 -32.54 -47.01 -29.33
C THR A 295 -32.17 -45.54 -29.62
N THR A 296 -31.03 -45.37 -30.32
CA THR A 296 -30.70 -44.38 -31.39
C THR A 296 -30.55 -42.87 -31.10
N ASP A 297 -29.33 -42.35 -31.25
CA ASP A 297 -29.01 -40.96 -31.72
C ASP A 297 -29.61 -40.70 -33.13
N PRO A 298 -29.78 -39.45 -33.66
CA PRO A 298 -29.16 -38.13 -33.32
C PRO A 298 -30.19 -36.93 -33.29
N PRO A 299 -29.86 -35.60 -33.29
CA PRO A 299 -28.58 -34.88 -33.24
C PRO A 299 -28.43 -33.84 -32.09
N VAL A 300 -27.17 -33.48 -31.81
CA VAL A 300 -26.75 -32.45 -30.86
C VAL A 300 -26.93 -31.05 -31.45
N LEU A 301 -28.14 -30.49 -31.36
CA LEU A 301 -28.42 -29.06 -31.57
C LEU A 301 -29.57 -28.66 -30.64
N THR A 302 -29.28 -28.04 -29.49
CA THR A 302 -30.25 -27.23 -28.71
C THR A 302 -29.57 -26.53 -27.52
N LYS A 303 -28.65 -27.19 -26.81
CA LYS A 303 -28.06 -26.61 -25.58
C LYS A 303 -27.05 -25.48 -25.81
N ALA A 304 -26.40 -25.44 -26.98
CA ALA A 304 -25.47 -24.37 -27.35
C ALA A 304 -26.20 -23.10 -27.83
N GLU A 305 -27.32 -23.29 -28.55
CA GLU A 305 -28.17 -22.22 -29.06
C GLU A 305 -28.96 -21.54 -27.93
N GLU A 306 -29.48 -22.31 -26.97
CA GLU A 306 -30.09 -21.76 -25.75
C GLU A 306 -29.11 -20.89 -24.95
N ARG A 307 -27.84 -21.30 -24.88
CA ARG A 307 -26.80 -20.55 -24.18
C ARG A 307 -26.39 -19.27 -24.94
N GLN A 308 -26.42 -19.30 -26.27
CA GLN A 308 -26.20 -18.10 -27.09
C GLN A 308 -27.36 -17.12 -26.96
N LYS A 309 -28.61 -17.59 -26.99
CA LYS A 309 -29.80 -16.76 -26.73
C LYS A 309 -29.75 -16.10 -25.36
N LEU A 310 -29.40 -16.85 -24.30
CA LEU A 310 -29.24 -16.31 -22.95
C LEU A 310 -28.13 -15.25 -22.86
N TYR A 311 -27.05 -15.41 -23.63
CA TYR A 311 -25.96 -14.45 -23.68
C TYR A 311 -26.36 -13.17 -24.42
N GLU A 312 -27.10 -13.29 -25.52
CA GLU A 312 -27.62 -12.15 -26.27
C GLU A 312 -28.70 -11.39 -25.49
N GLU A 313 -29.55 -12.09 -24.74
CA GLU A 313 -30.53 -11.48 -23.83
C GLU A 313 -29.83 -10.68 -22.72
N ARG A 314 -28.83 -11.28 -22.04
CA ARG A 314 -28.02 -10.54 -21.06
C ARG A 314 -27.28 -9.35 -21.68
N LYS A 315 -26.81 -9.48 -22.92
CA LYS A 315 -26.10 -8.39 -23.60
C LYS A 315 -27.06 -7.22 -23.87
N LYS A 316 -28.27 -7.51 -24.35
CA LYS A 316 -29.32 -6.51 -24.54
C LYS A 316 -29.74 -5.86 -23.22
N GLU A 317 -29.92 -6.65 -22.16
CA GLU A 317 -30.25 -6.13 -20.82
C GLU A 317 -29.16 -5.18 -20.29
N LEU A 318 -27.87 -5.52 -20.50
CA LEU A 318 -26.76 -4.66 -20.11
C LEU A 318 -26.69 -3.36 -20.94
N GLU A 319 -27.00 -3.43 -22.23
CA GLU A 319 -27.05 -2.27 -23.11
C GLU A 319 -28.22 -1.33 -22.75
N GLU A 320 -29.40 -1.88 -22.45
CA GLU A 320 -30.55 -1.13 -21.96
C GLU A 320 -30.27 -0.48 -20.59
N ARG A 321 -29.63 -1.23 -19.68
CA ARG A 321 -29.24 -0.68 -18.38
C ARG A 321 -28.20 0.43 -18.52
N ARG A 322 -27.26 0.32 -19.46
CA ARG A 322 -26.30 1.40 -19.79
C ARG A 322 -27.02 2.62 -20.36
N LYS A 323 -27.98 2.42 -21.27
CA LYS A 323 -28.75 3.52 -21.85
C LYS A 323 -29.58 4.25 -20.79
N LYS A 324 -30.22 3.51 -19.88
CA LYS A 324 -30.98 4.07 -18.76
C LYS A 324 -30.10 4.89 -17.81
N ILE A 325 -28.89 4.42 -17.50
CA ILE A 325 -27.92 5.16 -16.68
C ILE A 325 -27.46 6.45 -17.37
N LEU A 326 -27.28 6.43 -18.69
CA LEU A 326 -26.91 7.64 -19.45
C LEU A 326 -28.04 8.66 -19.46
N GLU A 327 -29.29 8.23 -19.67
CA GLU A 327 -30.46 9.11 -19.64
C GLU A 327 -30.69 9.70 -18.24
N GLU A 328 -30.53 8.91 -17.17
CA GLU A 328 -30.62 9.39 -15.78
C GLU A 328 -29.52 10.42 -15.47
N ARG A 329 -28.31 10.21 -16.00
CA ARG A 329 -27.18 11.14 -15.85
C ARG A 329 -27.38 12.44 -16.64
N GLU A 330 -27.95 12.37 -17.84
CA GLU A 330 -28.31 13.55 -18.62
C GLU A 330 -29.46 14.34 -17.98
N ALA A 331 -30.47 13.64 -17.44
CA ALA A 331 -31.55 14.26 -16.68
C ALA A 331 -31.02 14.96 -15.42
N ALA A 332 -30.12 14.31 -14.67
CA ALA A 332 -29.47 14.90 -13.50
C ALA A 332 -28.59 16.11 -13.87
N LYS A 333 -27.95 16.09 -15.05
CA LYS A 333 -27.16 17.23 -15.55
C LYS A 333 -28.07 18.41 -15.92
N LYS A 334 -29.18 18.16 -16.62
CA LYS A 334 -30.17 19.20 -16.97
C LYS A 334 -30.85 19.79 -15.72
N ALA A 335 -31.14 18.97 -14.71
CA ALA A 335 -31.70 19.45 -13.44
C ALA A 335 -30.72 20.38 -12.70
N LYS A 336 -29.42 20.06 -12.69
CA LYS A 336 -28.38 20.93 -12.11
C LYS A 336 -28.18 22.22 -12.90
N GLU A 337 -28.21 22.17 -14.23
CA GLU A 337 -28.14 23.38 -15.07
C GLU A 337 -29.35 24.31 -14.85
N ALA A 338 -30.55 23.75 -14.65
CA ALA A 338 -31.75 24.53 -14.34
C ALA A 338 -31.71 25.17 -12.93
N GLU A 339 -31.09 24.52 -11.94
CA GLU A 339 -30.87 25.13 -10.61
C GLU A 339 -29.87 26.29 -10.67
N THR A 340 -28.84 26.21 -11.51
CA THR A 340 -27.85 27.29 -11.67
C THR A 340 -28.36 28.51 -12.45
N GLN A 341 -29.53 28.44 -13.09
CA GLN A 341 -30.12 29.54 -13.86
C GLN A 341 -31.25 30.29 -13.12
N LYS A 342 -31.55 29.95 -11.86
CA LYS A 342 -32.51 30.74 -11.07
C LYS A 342 -31.87 32.09 -10.71
N PRO A 343 -32.45 33.23 -11.13
CA PRO A 343 -31.89 34.53 -10.79
C PRO A 343 -31.98 34.75 -9.28
N ASN A 344 -30.85 35.12 -8.69
CA ASN A 344 -30.71 35.45 -7.29
C ASN A 344 -31.50 36.75 -7.04
N THR A 345 -32.74 36.64 -6.58
CA THR A 345 -33.50 37.79 -6.08
C THR A 345 -32.95 38.15 -4.72
N THR A 346 -31.93 39.02 -4.73
CA THR A 346 -31.45 39.77 -3.57
C THR A 346 -32.61 40.63 -3.07
N ASN A 347 -33.18 40.28 -1.92
CA ASN A 347 -34.04 41.20 -1.18
C ASN A 347 -33.16 42.13 -0.35
N ASN A 348 -33.40 43.41 -0.63
CA ASN A 348 -32.96 44.61 0.07
C ASN A 348 -33.61 44.72 1.46
#